data_AF-A0A7R9PXF7-F1
#
_entry.id   AF-A0A7R9PXF7-F1
#
_cell.length_a   1.000
_cell.length_b   1.000
_cell.length_c   1.000
_cell.angle_alpha   90.00
_cell.angle_beta   90.00
_cell.angle_gamma   90.00
#
_symmetry.space_group_name_H-M   'P 1'
#
loop_
_entity.id
_entity.type
_entity.pdbx_description
1 polymer ?
#
loop_
_entity_poly.entity_id
_entity_poly.type
_entity_poly.pdbx_seq_one_letter_code
_entity_poly.pdbx_strand_id
1 'polypeptide(L)'
;MTGGFATIAGSVMAAYINFGVSAIHLFWDECESVATLIGLKTVINEFVAYQELGEMIKLNNLSKRAQLISTYALCGFSNFGSIGIQLGGLGSMAPERKADLSSMALRAMIAGSISCFMTACIAGLLVADNACTQC
;
A
#
# COMPACT_ATOMS: atom_id res chain seq x y z
N MET A 1 -1.22 -11.05 23.39
CA MET A 1 -0.17 -11.52 22.46
C MET A 1 0.65 -10.38 21.84
N THR A 2 0.60 -9.15 22.37
CA THR A 2 1.24 -7.95 21.80
C THR A 2 2.69 -7.72 22.25
N GLY A 3 3.14 -8.35 23.34
CA GLY A 3 4.48 -8.12 23.89
C GLY A 3 5.64 -8.57 22.98
N GLY A 4 5.50 -9.70 22.30
CA GLY A 4 6.56 -10.23 21.41
C GLY A 4 6.72 -9.42 20.12
N PHE A 5 5.63 -8.94 19.54
CA PHE A 5 5.65 -8.11 18.33
C PHE A 5 6.20 -6.71 18.60
N ALA A 6 5.96 -6.15 19.79
CA ALA A 6 6.54 -4.86 20.18
C ALA A 6 8.08 -4.91 20.22
N THR A 7 8.69 -5.98 20.73
CA THR A 7 10.15 -6.16 20.75
C THR A 7 10.73 -6.30 19.34
N ILE A 8 10.04 -7.01 18.44
CA ILE A 8 10.47 -7.15 17.04
C ILE A 8 10.36 -5.79 16.33
N ALA A 9 9.25 -5.06 16.48
CA ALA A 9 9.07 -3.74 15.88
C ALA A 9 10.12 -2.73 16.39
N GLY A 10 10.42 -2.74 17.69
CA GLY A 10 11.42 -1.86 18.31
C GLY A 10 12.86 -2.15 17.83
N SER A 11 13.24 -3.42 17.74
CA SER A 11 14.58 -3.79 17.26
C SER A 11 14.78 -3.52 15.76
N VAL A 12 13.74 -3.73 14.95
CA VAL A 12 13.76 -3.37 13.51
C VAL A 12 13.83 -1.85 13.33
N MET A 13 13.05 -1.08 14.10
CA MET A 13 13.14 0.39 14.08
C MET A 13 14.54 0.88 14.46
N ALA A 14 15.12 0.36 15.53
CA ALA A 14 16.47 0.72 15.96
C ALA A 14 17.53 0.38 14.91
N ALA A 15 17.37 -0.75 14.20
CA ALA A 15 18.26 -1.11 13.10
C ALA A 15 18.17 -0.09 11.94
N TYR A 16 16.97 0.30 11.51
CA TYR A 16 16.80 1.30 10.44
C TYR A 16 17.36 2.67 10.80
N ILE A 17 17.22 3.10 12.06
CA ILE A 17 17.84 4.33 12.55
C ILE A 17 19.37 4.23 12.49
N ASN A 18 19.94 3.08 12.89
CA ASN A 18 21.40 2.84 12.77
C ASN A 18 21.89 2.80 11.32
N PHE A 19 21.05 2.42 10.36
CA PHE A 19 21.34 2.51 8.92
C PHE A 19 21.16 3.93 8.35
N GLY A 20 20.84 4.93 9.18
CA GLY A 20 20.73 6.33 8.79
C GLY A 20 19.34 6.77 8.33
N VAL A 21 18.29 5.95 8.53
CA VAL A 21 16.92 6.35 8.21
C VAL A 21 16.38 7.28 9.31
N SER A 22 15.89 8.45 8.90
CA SER A 22 15.29 9.41 9.83
C SER A 22 14.06 8.81 10.53
N ALA A 23 13.99 8.98 11.86
CA ALA A 23 12.88 8.48 12.69
C ALA A 23 11.51 9.04 12.25
N ILE A 24 11.47 10.19 11.58
CA ILE A 24 10.21 10.78 11.08
C ILE A 24 9.51 9.89 10.03
N HIS A 25 10.29 9.12 9.26
CA HIS A 25 9.74 8.17 8.31
C HIS A 25 9.26 6.87 8.96
N LEU A 26 9.59 6.66 10.24
CA LEU A 26 9.25 5.48 11.02
C LEU A 26 8.12 5.72 12.04
N PHE A 27 7.44 6.87 12.03
CA PHE A 27 6.27 7.09 12.87
C PHE A 27 5.09 6.20 12.45
N TRP A 28 4.43 5.57 13.43
CA TRP A 28 3.42 4.51 13.22
C TRP A 28 1.97 4.96 13.40
N ASP A 29 1.72 6.20 13.83
CA ASP A 29 0.39 6.65 14.26
C ASP A 29 -0.68 6.48 13.18
N GLU A 30 -0.27 6.56 11.91
CA GLU A 30 -1.16 6.48 10.75
C GLU A 30 -1.04 5.14 10.00
N CYS A 31 -0.11 4.27 10.41
CA CYS A 31 0.18 3.01 9.73
C CYS A 31 -1.01 2.05 9.74
N GLU A 32 -1.76 1.99 10.84
CA GLU A 32 -2.92 1.11 10.94
C GLU A 32 -4.04 1.53 9.96
N SER A 33 -4.32 2.83 9.87
CA SER A 33 -5.30 3.37 8.93
C SER A 33 -4.88 3.10 7.48
N VAL A 34 -3.62 3.37 7.13
CA VAL A 34 -3.10 3.11 5.78
C VAL A 34 -3.09 1.61 5.45
N ALA A 35 -2.74 0.75 6.41
CA ALA A 35 -2.77 -0.70 6.23
C ALA A 35 -4.19 -1.22 5.99
N THR A 36 -5.18 -0.64 6.67
CA THR A 36 -6.60 -0.96 6.45
C THR A 36 -7.03 -0.65 5.02
N LEU A 37 -6.65 0.52 4.49
CA LEU A 37 -6.90 0.89 3.10
C LEU A 37 -6.26 -0.10 2.10
N ILE A 38 -5.01 -0.50 2.33
CA ILE A 38 -4.31 -1.49 1.50
C ILE A 38 -5.00 -2.86 1.58
N GLY A 39 -5.48 -3.25 2.75
CA GLY A 39 -6.27 -4.47 2.95
C GLY A 39 -7.58 -4.44 2.16
N LEU A 40 -8.34 -3.36 2.27
CA LEU A 40 -9.59 -3.14 1.51
C LEU A 40 -9.35 -3.22 0.00
N LYS A 41 -8.28 -2.57 -0.49
CA LYS A 41 -7.86 -2.66 -1.89
C LYS A 41 -7.63 -4.10 -2.34
N THR A 42 -6.82 -4.82 -1.58
CA THR A 42 -6.33 -6.15 -1.97
C THR A 42 -7.45 -7.19 -1.95
N VAL A 43 -8.30 -7.16 -0.92
CA VAL A 43 -9.36 -8.14 -0.69
C VAL A 43 -10.62 -7.82 -1.47
N ILE A 44 -11.03 -6.55 -1.50
CA ILE A 44 -12.28 -6.10 -2.14
C ILE A 44 -11.97 -5.49 -3.50
N ASN A 45 -11.51 -4.24 -3.52
CA ASN A 45 -11.04 -3.50 -4.70
C ASN A 45 -10.59 -2.08 -4.29
N GLU A 46 -9.91 -1.41 -5.21
CA GLU A 46 -9.43 -0.05 -5.05
C GLU A 46 -10.53 1.01 -4.90
N PHE A 47 -11.72 0.82 -5.50
CA PHE A 47 -12.81 1.80 -5.40
C PHE A 47 -13.33 1.93 -3.96
N VAL A 48 -13.55 0.82 -3.28
CA VAL A 48 -13.97 0.80 -1.86
C VAL A 48 -12.88 1.41 -0.98
N ALA A 49 -11.61 1.10 -1.26
CA ALA A 49 -10.49 1.70 -0.53
C ALA A 49 -10.41 3.23 -0.75
N TYR A 50 -10.65 3.73 -1.96
CA TYR A 50 -10.69 5.17 -2.23
C TYR A 50 -11.88 5.87 -1.54
N GLN A 51 -13.03 5.20 -1.43
CA GLN A 51 -14.16 5.74 -0.68
C GLN A 51 -13.77 5.93 0.79
N GLU A 52 -13.22 4.89 1.43
CA GLU A 52 -12.76 4.95 2.82
C GLU A 52 -11.67 6.02 3.02
N LEU A 53 -10.70 6.10 2.11
CA LEU A 53 -9.69 7.17 2.12
C LEU A 53 -10.34 8.56 2.08
N GLY A 54 -11.37 8.74 1.23
CA GLY A 54 -12.13 9.98 1.14
C GLY A 54 -12.86 10.34 2.45
N GLU A 55 -13.34 9.34 3.20
CA GLU A 55 -13.95 9.53 4.52
C GLU A 55 -12.91 9.90 5.57
N MET A 56 -11.77 9.20 5.61
CA MET A 56 -10.64 9.52 6.51
C MET A 56 -10.09 10.93 6.28
N ILE A 57 -10.04 11.40 5.03
CA ILE A 57 -9.64 12.77 4.69
C ILE A 57 -10.63 13.79 5.25
N LYS A 58 -11.94 13.55 5.11
CA LYS A 58 -12.98 14.46 5.64
C LYS A 58 -12.93 14.57 7.16
N LEU A 59 -12.61 13.48 7.84
CA LEU A 59 -12.49 13.42 9.30
C LEU A 59 -11.15 13.97 9.82
N ASN A 60 -10.22 14.35 8.95
CA ASN A 60 -8.84 14.76 9.29
C ASN A 60 -8.05 13.68 10.07
N ASN A 61 -8.32 12.40 9.78
CA ASN A 61 -7.63 11.27 10.43
C ASN A 61 -6.26 10.96 9.82
N LEU A 62 -5.90 11.60 8.70
CA LEU A 62 -4.64 11.37 7.99
C LEU A 62 -3.95 12.70 7.66
N SER A 63 -2.63 12.73 7.86
CA SER A 63 -1.72 13.80 7.46
C SER A 63 -1.68 13.94 5.94
N LYS A 64 -1.34 15.12 5.43
CA LYS A 64 -1.21 15.34 3.97
C LYS A 64 -0.21 14.37 3.33
N ARG A 65 0.84 14.00 4.07
CA ARG A 65 1.83 13.00 3.64
C ARG A 65 1.21 11.61 3.55
N ALA A 66 0.49 11.15 4.57
CA ALA A 66 -0.18 9.85 4.56
C ALA A 66 -1.29 9.75 3.50
N GLN A 67 -2.05 10.83 3.28
CA GLN A 67 -3.05 10.90 2.21
C GLN A 67 -2.42 10.69 0.83
N LEU A 68 -1.28 11.34 0.58
CA LEU A 68 -0.56 11.21 -0.68
C LEU A 68 0.03 9.81 -0.87
N ILE A 69 0.72 9.27 0.14
CA ILE A 69 1.24 7.90 0.13
C ILE A 69 0.11 6.89 -0.13
N SER A 70 -1.01 7.03 0.58
CA SER A 70 -2.19 6.16 0.40
C SER A 70 -2.73 6.25 -1.02
N THR A 71 -2.84 7.46 -1.57
CA THR A 71 -3.33 7.67 -2.94
C THR A 71 -2.51 6.90 -3.97
N TYR A 72 -1.18 6.93 -3.86
CA TYR A 72 -0.30 6.19 -4.76
C TYR A 72 -0.29 4.68 -4.48
N ALA A 73 -0.36 4.26 -3.21
CA ALA A 73 -0.39 2.85 -2.85
C ALA A 73 -1.69 2.15 -3.34
N LEU A 74 -2.80 2.89 -3.36
CA LEU A 74 -4.09 2.43 -3.85
C LEU A 74 -4.21 2.45 -5.37
N CYS A 75 -3.35 3.18 -6.07
CA CYS A 75 -3.41 3.37 -7.52
C CYS A 75 -3.01 2.09 -8.28
N GLY A 76 -3.92 1.14 -8.40
CA GLY A 76 -3.76 -0.05 -9.24
C GLY A 76 -4.80 -1.13 -8.98
N PHE A 77 -5.13 -1.89 -10.03
CA PHE A 77 -6.09 -3.01 -10.02
C PHE A 77 -5.49 -4.31 -9.48
N SER A 78 -4.64 -4.24 -8.45
CA SER A 78 -3.93 -5.39 -7.89
C SER A 78 -4.73 -6.04 -6.75
N ASN A 79 -5.87 -6.63 -7.10
CA ASN A 79 -6.80 -7.28 -6.19
C ASN A 79 -7.31 -8.63 -6.74
N PHE A 80 -7.94 -9.44 -5.89
CA PHE A 80 -8.44 -10.76 -6.29
C PHE A 80 -9.51 -10.72 -7.38
N GLY A 81 -10.40 -9.71 -7.38
CA GLY A 81 -11.40 -9.53 -8.43
C GLY A 81 -10.79 -9.27 -9.81
N SER A 82 -9.73 -8.47 -9.86
CA SER A 82 -8.99 -8.14 -11.08
C SER A 82 -8.26 -9.32 -11.71
N ILE A 83 -7.97 -10.38 -10.95
CA ILE A 83 -7.49 -11.66 -11.52
C ILE A 83 -8.57 -12.25 -12.42
N GLY A 84 -9.83 -12.29 -11.97
CA GLY A 84 -10.95 -12.80 -12.76
C GLY A 84 -11.16 -12.00 -14.04
N ILE A 85 -11.08 -10.66 -13.95
CA ILE A 85 -11.18 -9.77 -15.11
C ILE A 85 -10.05 -10.03 -16.12
N GLN A 86 -8.81 -10.15 -15.66
CA GLN A 86 -7.66 -10.42 -16.53
C GLN A 86 -7.72 -11.80 -17.18
N LEU A 87 -8.10 -12.84 -16.44
CA LEU A 87 -8.26 -14.18 -16.98
C LEU A 87 -9.43 -14.27 -17.96
N GLY A 88 -10.52 -13.54 -17.71
CA GLY A 88 -11.64 -13.43 -18.65
C GLY A 88 -11.26 -12.71 -19.93
N GLY A 89 -10.63 -11.53 -19.80
CA GLY A 89 -10.21 -10.70 -20.93
C GLY A 89 -9.08 -11.33 -21.74
N LEU A 90 -7.90 -11.49 -21.14
CA LEU A 90 -6.72 -12.05 -21.82
C LEU A 90 -6.92 -13.51 -22.23
N GLY A 91 -7.64 -14.29 -21.42
CA GLY A 91 -7.97 -15.66 -21.77
C GLY A 91 -8.88 -15.76 -22.99
N SER A 92 -9.78 -14.79 -23.21
CA SER A 92 -10.59 -14.77 -24.44
C SER A 92 -9.79 -14.39 -25.69
N MET A 93 -8.73 -13.58 -25.52
CA MET A 93 -7.84 -13.14 -26.60
C MET A 93 -6.80 -14.19 -27.00
N ALA A 94 -6.32 -15.00 -26.05
CA ALA A 94 -5.34 -16.06 -26.26
C ALA A 94 -5.78 -17.35 -25.54
N PRO A 95 -6.80 -18.06 -26.05
CA PRO A 95 -7.40 -19.22 -25.39
C PRO A 95 -6.42 -20.37 -25.14
N GLU A 96 -5.44 -20.56 -26.02
CA GLU A 96 -4.37 -21.54 -25.90
C GLU A 96 -3.39 -21.27 -24.75
N ARG A 97 -3.31 -20.02 -24.25
CA ARG A 97 -2.44 -19.63 -23.13
C ARG A 97 -3.16 -19.41 -21.80
N LYS A 98 -4.44 -19.79 -21.69
CA LYS A 98 -5.22 -19.64 -20.44
C LYS A 98 -4.55 -20.30 -19.23
N ALA A 99 -3.93 -21.46 -19.42
CA ALA A 99 -3.25 -22.18 -18.34
C ALA A 99 -2.00 -21.42 -17.84
N ASP A 100 -1.23 -20.83 -18.75
CA ASP A 100 -0.08 -20.00 -18.39
C ASP A 100 -0.54 -18.76 -17.62
N LEU A 101 -1.56 -18.06 -18.13
CA LEU A 101 -2.12 -16.87 -17.50
C LEU A 101 -2.64 -17.14 -16.09
N SER A 102 -3.37 -18.24 -15.88
CA SER A 102 -3.91 -18.61 -14.56
C SER A 102 -2.80 -18.98 -13.57
N SER A 103 -1.75 -19.67 -14.04
CA SER A 103 -0.60 -20.04 -13.19
C SER A 103 0.19 -18.83 -12.68
N MET A 104 0.20 -17.73 -13.43
CA MET A 104 0.94 -16.51 -13.08
C MET A 104 0.10 -15.46 -12.36
N ALA A 105 -1.23 -15.59 -12.34
CA ALA A 105 -2.15 -14.54 -11.91
C ALA A 105 -1.89 -13.99 -10.49
N LEU A 106 -1.70 -14.88 -9.50
CA LEU A 106 -1.40 -14.45 -8.12
C LEU A 106 -0.04 -13.74 -8.02
N ARG A 107 0.97 -14.24 -8.74
CA ARG A 107 2.30 -13.61 -8.79
C ARG A 107 2.22 -12.24 -9.44
N ALA A 108 1.44 -12.10 -10.51
CA ALA A 108 1.20 -10.84 -11.19
C ALA A 108 0.48 -9.83 -10.28
N MET A 109 -0.52 -10.27 -9.51
CA MET A 109 -1.21 -9.43 -8.52
C MET A 109 -0.24 -8.90 -7.45
N ILE A 110 0.58 -9.77 -6.86
CA ILE A 110 1.58 -9.37 -5.85
C ILE A 110 2.60 -8.39 -6.46
N ALA A 111 3.11 -8.68 -7.65
CA ALA A 111 4.03 -7.79 -8.35
C ALA A 111 3.39 -6.41 -8.63
N GLY A 112 2.11 -6.39 -9.02
CA GLY A 112 1.34 -5.15 -9.21
C GLY A 112 1.22 -4.35 -7.92
N SER A 113 0.90 -5.00 -6.79
CA SER A 113 0.84 -4.33 -5.48
C SER A 113 2.19 -3.74 -5.07
N ILE A 114 3.28 -4.49 -5.25
CA ILE A 114 4.64 -3.99 -4.97
C ILE A 114 4.97 -2.78 -5.84
N SER A 115 4.60 -2.79 -7.13
CA SER A 115 4.80 -1.63 -8.01
C SER A 115 4.07 -0.39 -7.51
N CYS A 116 2.84 -0.53 -6.98
CA CYS A 116 2.10 0.59 -6.38
C CYS A 116 2.76 1.09 -5.09
N PHE A 117 3.33 0.18 -4.29
CA PHE A 117 4.04 0.57 -3.07
C PHE A 117 5.35 1.29 -3.38
N MET A 118 6.07 0.86 -4.41
CA MET A 118 7.30 1.55 -4.83
C MET A 118 7.02 2.99 -5.27
N THR A 119 5.96 3.22 -6.05
CA THR A 119 5.57 4.59 -6.44
C THR A 119 5.14 5.41 -5.23
N ALA A 120 4.41 4.81 -4.29
CA ALA A 120 4.03 5.46 -3.03
C ALA A 120 5.23 5.84 -2.16
N CYS A 121 6.25 4.97 -2.05
CA CYS A 121 7.49 5.26 -1.34
C CYS A 121 8.23 6.44 -1.97
N ILE A 122 8.36 6.47 -3.30
CA ILE A 122 8.99 7.59 -4.01
C ILE A 122 8.20 8.88 -3.77
N ALA A 123 6.87 8.83 -3.87
CA ALA A 123 6.01 9.98 -3.61
C ALA A 123 6.15 10.49 -2.16
N GLY A 124 6.24 9.58 -1.19
CA GLY A 124 6.46 9.90 0.22
C GLY A 124 7.85 10.41 0.56
N LEU A 125 8.86 10.14 -0.29
CA LEU A 125 10.22 10.70 -0.20
C LEU A 125 10.30 12.11 -0.82
N LEU A 126 9.60 12.33 -1.94
CA LEU A 126 9.63 13.61 -2.65
C LEU A 126 8.83 14.71 -1.96
N VAL A 127 7.87 14.33 -1.11
CA VAL A 127 7.13 15.28 -0.27
C VAL A 127 7.92 15.55 0.99
N ALA A 128 8.60 16.69 1.02
CA ALA A 128 9.29 17.20 2.20
C ALA A 128 8.27 17.52 3.31
N ASP A 129 8.53 17.03 4.51
CA ASP A 129 7.76 17.30 5.72
C ASP A 129 7.80 18.80 6.04
N ASN A 130 6.76 19.54 5.65
CA ASN A 130 6.47 20.88 6.19
C ASN A 130 6.09 20.85 7.69
N ALA A 131 6.33 19.74 8.39
CA ALA A 131 6.28 19.67 9.85
C ALA A 131 7.46 20.42 10.51
N CYS A 132 8.56 20.67 9.78
CA CYS A 132 9.72 21.42 10.27
C CYS A 132 9.57 22.96 10.14
N THR A 133 8.34 23.51 10.20
CA THR A 133 8.11 24.96 10.37
C THR A 133 7.42 25.31 11.70
N GLN A 134 7.36 24.38 12.66
CA GLN A 134 6.87 24.64 14.03
C GLN A 134 7.81 24.12 15.14
N CYS A 135 9.11 24.05 14.90
CA CYS A 135 10.11 23.96 15.96
C CYS A 135 10.85 25.28 16.11
#